data_AF-A0A7V3FV01-F1
#
_entry.id   AF-A0A7V3FV01-F1
#
_cell.length_a   1.000
_cell.length_b   1.000
_cell.length_c   1.000
_cell.angle_alpha   90.00
_cell.angle_beta   90.00
_cell.angle_gamma   90.00
#
_symmetry.space_group_name_H-M   'P 1'
#
loop_
_entity.id
_entity.type
_entity.pdbx_description
1 polymer ?
#
loop_
_entity_poly.entity_id
_entity_poly.type
_entity_poly.pdbx_seq_one_letter_code
_entity_poly.pdbx_strand_id
1 'polypeptide(L)' 'MQVIKPARLKKGDTIGLISPASSPDDLSRIEESTRYFEKLGYKIKIGKNVGKYHGYLAGSDDERLEDLH' A
#
# COMPACT_ATOMS: atom_id res chain seq x y z
N MET A 1 -22.61 13.16 -10.00
CA MET A 1 -21.45 12.29 -10.24
C MET A 1 -21.91 10.84 -10.06
N GLN A 2 -21.66 9.96 -11.03
CA GLN A 2 -22.03 8.55 -10.93
C GLN A 2 -20.89 7.80 -10.24
N VAL A 3 -21.16 7.11 -9.14
CA VAL A 3 -20.16 6.33 -8.42
C VAL A 3 -19.94 5.00 -9.15
N ILE A 4 -18.69 4.69 -9.49
CA ILE A 4 -18.30 3.41 -10.07
C ILE A 4 -18.06 2.42 -8.92
N LYS A 5 -18.76 1.28 -8.93
CA LYS A 5 -18.51 0.18 -7.98
C LYS A 5 -17.46 -0.78 -8.56
N PRO A 6 -16.28 -0.92 -7.95
CA PRO A 6 -15.26 -1.84 -8.46
C PRO A 6 -15.68 -3.31 -8.26
N ALA A 7 -15.03 -4.20 -9.01
CA ALA A 7 -15.21 -5.63 -8.82
C ALA A 7 -14.78 -6.06 -7.41
N ARG A 8 -15.44 -7.08 -6.87
CA ARG A 8 -15.04 -7.68 -5.58
C ARG A 8 -13.69 -8.41 -5.72
N LEU A 9 -12.90 -8.41 -4.65
CA LEU A 9 -11.67 -9.21 -4.57
C LEU A 9 -11.99 -10.72 -4.54
N LYS A 10 -11.07 -11.50 -5.11
CA LYS A 10 -11.03 -12.96 -5.08
C LYS A 10 -9.68 -13.43 -4.54
N LYS A 11 -9.64 -14.64 -3.97
CA LYS A 11 -8.37 -15.27 -3.60
C LYS A 11 -7.47 -15.39 -4.84
N GLY A 12 -6.20 -15.06 -4.67
CA GLY A 12 -5.19 -14.97 -5.73
C GLY A 12 -5.04 -13.58 -6.34
N ASP A 13 -5.97 -12.66 -6.10
CA ASP A 13 -5.85 -11.26 -6.54
C ASP A 13 -4.71 -10.55 -5.82
N THR A 14 -4.22 -9.47 -6.43
CA THR A 14 -3.11 -8.67 -5.90
C THR A 14 -3.63 -7.42 -5.19
N ILE A 15 -3.13 -7.17 -3.99
CA ILE A 15 -3.35 -5.94 -3.23
C ILE A 15 -2.08 -5.10 -3.28
N GLY A 16 -2.20 -3.84 -3.68
CA GLY A 16 -1.14 -2.85 -3.61
C GLY A 16 -1.07 -2.21 -2.22
N LEU A 17 0.11 -2.16 -1.62
CA LEU A 17 0.35 -1.53 -0.33
C LEU A 17 1.22 -0.28 -0.52
N ILE A 18 0.66 0.89 -0.22
CA ILE A 18 1.30 2.20 -0.46
C ILE A 18 1.10 3.12 0.75
N SER A 19 1.93 4.16 0.88
CA SER A 19 1.82 5.20 1.93
C SER A 19 1.52 6.58 1.31
N PRO A 20 0.26 6.90 0.97
CA PRO A 20 -0.09 8.16 0.31
C PRO A 20 -0.08 9.36 1.28
N ALA A 21 0.06 9.12 2.58
CA ALA A 21 0.14 10.12 3.64
C ALA A 21 1.42 9.90 4.48
N SER A 22 1.32 9.38 5.70
CA SER A 22 2.46 9.06 6.56
C SER A 22 2.95 7.62 6.38
N SER A 23 4.24 7.39 6.55
CA SER A 23 4.81 6.04 6.69
C SER A 23 4.54 5.54 8.12
N PRO A 24 4.37 4.22 8.35
CA PRO A 24 4.23 3.68 9.70
C PRO A 24 5.54 3.85 10.49
N ASP A 25 5.45 4.38 11.72
CA ASP A 25 6.62 4.60 12.60
C ASP A 25 7.48 3.33 12.81
N ASP A 26 6.85 2.17 12.81
CA ASP A 26 7.50 0.86 12.79
C ASP A 26 7.34 0.20 11.42
N LEU A 27 8.45 0.12 10.67
CA LEU A 27 8.47 -0.46 9.33
C LEU A 27 8.20 -1.98 9.34
N SER A 28 8.36 -2.69 10.46
CA SER A 28 8.03 -4.12 10.55
C SER A 28 6.55 -4.38 10.25
N ARG A 29 5.68 -3.39 10.47
CA ARG A 29 4.24 -3.44 10.18
C ARG A 29 3.94 -3.64 8.69
N ILE A 30 4.83 -3.23 7.79
CA ILE A 30 4.72 -3.47 6.35
C ILE A 30 4.80 -4.97 6.07
N GLU A 31 5.78 -5.64 6.66
CA GLU A 31 5.97 -7.09 6.50
C GLU A 31 4.87 -7.89 7.19
N GLU A 32 4.45 -7.48 8.39
CA GLU A 32 3.35 -8.13 9.10
C GLU A 32 2.04 -8.06 8.32
N SER A 33 1.74 -6.88 7.75
CA SER A 33 0.57 -6.69 6.88
C SER A 33 0.67 -7.58 5.64
N THR A 34 1.86 -7.68 5.05
CA THR A 34 2.11 -8.55 3.90
C THR A 34 1.81 -10.01 4.24
N ARG A 35 2.40 -10.53 5.32
CA ARG A 35 2.17 -11.91 5.80
C ARG A 35 0.70 -12.18 6.13
N TYR A 36 0.01 -11.19 6.68
CA TYR A 36 -1.42 -11.30 7.02
C TYR A 36 -2.27 -11.51 5.76
N PHE A 37 -2.12 -10.67 4.74
CA PHE A 37 -2.93 -10.79 3.52
C PHE A 37 -2.54 -12.01 2.67
N GLU A 38 -1.27 -12.40 2.67
CA GLU A 38 -0.82 -13.64 2.03
C GLU A 38 -1.48 -14.87 2.66
N LYS A 39 -1.60 -14.92 4.00
CA LYS A 39 -2.34 -16.00 4.71
C LYS A 39 -3.83 -16.04 4.34
N LEU A 40 -4.43 -14.91 4.00
CA LEU A 40 -5.82 -14.85 3.50
C LEU A 40 -5.94 -15.31 2.04
N GLY A 41 -4.82 -15.53 1.35
CA GLY A 41 -4.75 -16.02 -0.02
C GLY A 41 -4.62 -14.93 -1.07
N TYR A 42 -4.12 -13.74 -0.72
CA TYR A 42 -3.86 -12.65 -1.67
C TYR A 42 -2.37 -12.55 -1.99
N LYS A 43 -2.04 -11.91 -3.12
CA LYS A 43 -0.67 -11.48 -3.42
C LYS A 43 -0.50 -10.03 -2.98
N ILE A 44 0.71 -9.66 -2.56
CA ILE A 44 1.00 -8.29 -2.13
C ILE A 44 2.06 -7.68 -3.02
N LYS A 45 1.79 -6.48 -3.53
CA LYS A 45 2.77 -5.64 -4.21
C LYS A 45 3.04 -4.43 -3.33
N ILE A 46 4.25 -4.37 -2.76
CA ILE A 46 4.68 -3.27 -1.90
C ILE A 46 5.15 -2.11 -2.78
N GLY A 47 4.63 -0.90 -2.50
CA GLY A 47 5.08 0.35 -3.11
C GLY A 47 6.54 0.62 -2.78
N LYS A 48 7.26 1.20 -3.74
CA LYS A 48 8.70 1.45 -3.62
C LYS A 48 9.00 2.50 -2.55
N ASN A 49 8.06 3.40 -2.29
CA ASN A 49 8.23 4.55 -1.41
C ASN A 49 7.50 4.39 -0.06
N VAL A 50 6.88 3.22 0.20
CA VAL A 50 6.02 2.97 1.37
C VAL A 50 6.67 3.27 2.73
N GLY A 51 7.99 3.08 2.84
CA GLY A 51 8.77 3.24 4.08
C GLY A 51 9.67 4.48 4.08
N LYS A 52 9.53 5.37 3.10
CA LYS A 52 10.27 6.64 3.07
C LYS A 52 9.68 7.65 4.05
N TYR A 53 10.46 8.66 4.38
CA TYR A 53 10.07 9.75 5.26
C TYR A 53 10.47 11.11 4.69
N HIS A 54 9.57 12.08 4.82
CA HIS A 54 9.75 13.49 4.49
C HIS A 54 9.02 14.33 5.54
N GLY A 55 9.71 14.58 6.66
CA GLY A 55 9.08 15.15 7.85
C GLY A 55 7.98 14.21 8.38
N TYR A 56 6.74 14.70 8.42
CA TYR A 56 5.57 13.92 8.84
C TYR A 56 5.01 12.98 7.75
N LEU A 57 5.39 13.18 6.48
CA LEU A 57 4.84 12.44 5.34
C LEU A 57 5.77 11.30 4.91
N ALA A 58 5.23 10.34 4.16
CA ALA A 58 6.00 9.33 3.46
C ALA A 58 6.56 9.90 2.15
N GLY A 59 7.84 10.20 2.10
CA GLY A 59 8.48 10.72 0.87
C GLY A 59 7.90 12.05 0.35
N SER A 60 8.37 12.48 -0.83
CA SER A 60 7.84 13.65 -1.52
C SER A 60 6.48 13.38 -2.18
N ASP A 61 5.81 14.44 -2.66
CA ASP A 61 4.57 14.33 -3.44
C ASP A 61 4.75 13.43 -4.67
N ASP A 62 5.88 13.56 -5.38
CA ASP A 62 6.19 12.73 -6.54
C ASP A 62 6.41 11.26 -6.16
N GLU A 63 7.08 10.99 -5.04
CA GLU A 63 7.31 9.61 -4.56
C GLU A 63 5.99 8.94 -4.14
N ARG A 64 5.08 9.68 -3.51
CA ARG A 64 3.74 9.16 -3.15
C ARG A 64 2.88 8.93 -4.39
N LEU A 65 3.02 9.78 -5.41
CA LEU A 65 2.33 9.62 -6.69
C LEU A 65 2.87 8.42 -7.49
N GLU A 66 4.19 8.19 -7.47
CA GLU A 66 4.85 7.02 -8.11
C GLU A 66 4.31 5.70 -7.57
N ASP A 67 3.97 5.64 -6.28
CA ASP A 67 3.38 4.43 -5.68
C ASP A 67 1.90 4.21 -6.09
N LEU A 68 1.18 5.27 -6.48
CA LEU A 68 -0.24 5.21 -6.83
C LEU A 68 -0.51 4.87 -8.32
N HIS A 69 0.37 5.28 -9.24
CA HIS A 69 0.19 5.15 -10.69
C HIS A 69 0.97 3.97 -11.29
#